data_AF-A0A8H7ENU0-F1
#
_entry.id   AF-A0A8H7ENU0-F1
#
_cell.length_a   1.000
_cell.length_b   1.000
_cell.length_c   1.000
_cell.angle_alpha   90.00
_cell.angle_beta   90.00
_cell.angle_gamma   90.00
#
_symmetry.space_group_name_H-M   'P 1'
#
loop_
_entity.id
_entity.type
_entity.pdbx_description
1 polymer ?
#
loop_
_entity_poly.entity_id
_entity_poly.type
_entity_poly.pdbx_seq_one_letter_code
_entity_poly.pdbx_strand_id
1 'polypeptide(L)'
;MAQDQDRWMAQNALRSTHDEAANYINASRSSMLLSNRRTTMLFRDHTQPPVENPNNSPEVNAQRRHELETVQNLNHAIEASIQHAEQATEKIKQLAQTVDQTDKLLDLWTQILSQTEHTKRLLEDPNWQGVDHDNMLAQKEEQVPKNENKEEVKGRLKNNTSLYKRQKR
;
A
#
# COMPACT_ATOMS: atom_id res chain seq x y z
N MET A 1 38.14 22.67 -17.67
CA MET A 1 37.37 23.68 -18.44
C MET A 1 36.73 23.11 -19.70
N ALA A 2 37.40 22.29 -20.52
CA ALA A 2 36.76 21.65 -21.69
C ALA A 2 35.73 20.54 -21.32
N GLN A 3 35.98 19.77 -20.25
CA GLN A 3 35.10 18.66 -19.84
C GLN A 3 33.72 19.09 -19.29
N ASP A 4 33.61 20.30 -18.74
CA ASP A 4 32.35 20.80 -18.18
C ASP A 4 31.40 21.31 -19.28
N GLN A 5 31.97 21.79 -20.39
CA GLN A 5 31.21 22.29 -21.54
C GLN A 5 30.56 21.15 -22.32
N ASP A 6 31.25 20.01 -22.46
CA ASP A 6 30.70 18.80 -23.07
C ASP A 6 29.55 18.20 -22.25
N ARG A 7 29.66 18.24 -20.91
CA ARG A 7 28.58 17.79 -20.01
C ARG A 7 27.34 18.67 -20.08
N TRP A 8 27.52 19.99 -20.22
CA TRP A 8 26.39 20.92 -20.37
C TRP A 8 25.67 20.75 -21.72
N MET A 9 26.44 20.53 -22.80
CA MET A 9 25.88 20.26 -24.13
C MET A 9 25.14 18.92 -24.19
N ALA A 10 25.64 17.87 -23.52
CA ALA A 10 24.97 16.57 -23.46
C ALA A 10 23.65 16.62 -22.67
N GLN A 11 23.59 17.36 -21.55
CA GLN A 11 22.35 17.55 -20.79
C GLN A 11 21.30 18.37 -21.54
N ASN A 12 21.71 19.40 -22.27
CA ASN A 12 20.80 20.20 -23.08
C ASN A 12 20.30 19.45 -24.32
N ALA A 13 21.12 18.61 -24.94
CA ALA A 13 20.69 17.77 -26.05
C ALA A 13 19.61 16.76 -25.62
N LEU A 14 19.79 16.12 -24.46
CA LEU A 14 18.78 15.20 -23.89
C LEU A 14 17.47 15.92 -23.54
N ARG A 15 17.55 17.14 -23.00
CA ARG A 15 16.37 17.96 -22.67
C ARG A 15 15.60 18.42 -23.92
N SER A 16 16.33 18.81 -24.98
CA SER A 16 15.75 19.15 -26.29
C SER A 16 15.02 17.98 -26.93
N THR A 17 15.57 16.76 -26.86
CA THR A 17 14.89 15.57 -27.40
C THR A 17 13.61 15.20 -26.64
N HIS A 18 13.55 15.51 -25.34
CA HIS A 18 12.35 15.27 -24.52
C HIS A 18 11.22 16.27 -24.84
N ASP A 19 11.56 17.54 -25.03
CA ASP A 19 10.60 18.58 -25.41
C ASP A 19 10.10 18.40 -26.86
N GLU A 20 10.96 17.91 -27.76
CA GLU A 20 10.60 17.60 -29.14
C GLU A 20 9.71 16.35 -29.25
N ALA A 21 9.98 15.28 -28.48
CA ALA A 21 9.10 14.12 -28.39
C ALA A 21 7.73 14.45 -27.78
N ALA A 22 7.68 15.35 -26.79
CA ALA A 22 6.42 15.84 -26.22
C ALA A 22 5.59 16.64 -27.24
N ASN A 23 6.26 17.34 -28.18
CA ASN A 23 5.59 18.09 -29.23
C ASN A 23 5.01 17.19 -30.35
N TYR A 24 5.66 16.05 -30.66
CA TYR A 24 5.08 15.06 -31.58
C TYR A 24 3.83 14.36 -31.01
N ILE A 25 3.73 14.20 -29.69
CA ILE A 25 2.54 13.65 -29.02
C ILE A 25 1.37 14.65 -29.05
N ASN A 26 1.65 15.95 -28.98
CA ASN A 26 0.62 17.00 -29.09
C ASN A 26 0.23 17.34 -30.54
N ALA A 27 1.15 17.28 -31.50
CA ALA A 27 0.85 17.46 -32.92
C ALA A 27 -0.04 16.32 -33.48
N SER A 28 0.09 15.12 -32.91
CA SER A 28 -0.78 13.97 -33.24
C SER A 28 -2.19 14.06 -32.66
N ARG A 29 -2.48 15.01 -31.76
CA ARG A 29 -3.83 15.26 -31.25
C ARG A 29 -4.68 16.17 -32.14
N SER A 30 -4.07 16.88 -33.09
CA SER A 30 -4.75 17.93 -33.87
C SER A 30 -4.97 17.61 -35.36
N SER A 31 -4.68 16.40 -35.83
CA SER A 31 -4.81 16.03 -37.25
C SER A 31 -5.64 14.77 -37.53
N MET A 32 -6.57 14.43 -36.63
CA MET A 32 -7.70 13.56 -36.98
C MET A 32 -8.97 14.40 -37.23
N LEU A 33 -8.88 15.38 -38.13
CA LEU A 33 -10.06 15.83 -38.86
C LEU A 33 -10.43 14.73 -39.85
N LEU A 34 -11.14 13.75 -39.32
CA LEU A 34 -11.78 12.68 -40.05
C LEU A 34 -12.80 13.27 -41.01
N SER A 35 -12.34 13.54 -42.23
CA SER A 35 -13.06 13.39 -43.50
C SER A 35 -14.57 13.19 -43.35
N ASN A 36 -15.34 14.27 -43.41
CA ASN A 36 -16.77 14.42 -43.76
C ASN A 36 -17.81 13.32 -43.41
N ARG A 37 -17.51 12.39 -42.50
CA ARG A 37 -18.43 11.31 -42.08
C ARG A 37 -18.44 11.07 -40.57
N ARG A 38 -17.54 11.68 -39.79
CA ARG A 38 -17.45 11.52 -38.32
C ARG A 38 -17.96 12.71 -37.50
N THR A 39 -18.05 13.91 -38.08
CA THR A 39 -18.41 15.12 -37.32
C THR A 39 -19.89 15.19 -36.93
N THR A 40 -20.78 14.41 -37.54
CA THR A 40 -22.21 14.39 -37.17
C THR A 40 -22.51 13.54 -35.94
N MET A 41 -21.55 12.77 -35.41
CA MET A 41 -21.76 11.98 -34.19
C MET A 41 -21.50 12.75 -32.89
N LEU A 42 -20.63 13.77 -32.91
CA LEU A 42 -20.21 14.45 -31.67
C LEU A 42 -21.16 15.58 -31.21
N PHE A 43 -22.12 15.98 -32.05
CA PHE A 43 -23.07 17.07 -31.75
C PHE A 43 -24.53 16.63 -31.75
N ARG A 44 -24.80 15.33 -31.95
CA ARG A 44 -26.18 14.84 -31.99
C ARG A 44 -26.54 14.26 -30.65
N ASP A 45 -27.53 14.87 -29.99
CA ASP A 45 -28.22 14.27 -28.86
C ASP A 45 -28.77 12.88 -29.26
N HIS A 46 -28.20 11.82 -28.69
CA HIS A 46 -28.49 10.42 -29.03
C HIS A 46 -29.88 9.99 -28.55
N THR A 47 -30.56 10.85 -27.79
CA THR A 47 -31.90 10.62 -27.24
C THR A 47 -33.03 11.10 -28.16
N GLN A 48 -32.71 11.84 -29.23
CA GLN A 48 -33.72 12.34 -30.17
C GLN A 48 -33.86 11.42 -31.40
N PRO A 49 -35.09 11.10 -31.81
CA PRO A 49 -35.33 10.29 -33.00
C PRO A 49 -34.72 10.96 -34.24
N PRO A 50 -34.28 10.19 -35.25
CA PRO A 50 -33.71 10.78 -36.44
C PRO A 50 -34.70 11.73 -37.12
N VAL A 51 -34.31 13.01 -37.28
CA VAL A 51 -34.98 13.89 -38.24
C VAL A 51 -34.96 13.16 -39.58
N GLU A 52 -36.15 12.78 -40.06
CA GLU A 52 -36.28 12.08 -41.34
C GLU A 52 -35.67 12.98 -42.41
N ASN A 53 -34.76 12.42 -43.19
CA ASN A 53 -34.19 13.19 -44.29
C ASN A 53 -35.25 13.17 -45.41
N PRO A 54 -35.85 14.32 -45.77
CA PRO A 54 -36.93 14.38 -46.77
C PRO A 54 -36.48 13.93 -48.17
N ASN A 55 -35.16 13.89 -48.41
CA ASN A 55 -34.58 13.50 -49.69
C ASN A 55 -34.33 11.98 -49.83
N ASN A 56 -34.63 11.16 -48.81
CA ASN A 56 -34.47 9.71 -48.88
C ASN A 56 -35.80 9.00 -49.16
N SER A 57 -35.72 7.85 -49.84
CA SER A 57 -36.84 6.91 -49.93
C SER A 57 -37.31 6.46 -48.53
N PRO A 58 -38.63 6.26 -48.31
CA PRO A 58 -39.17 5.79 -47.02
C PRO A 58 -38.54 4.47 -46.54
N GLU A 59 -38.14 3.59 -47.46
CA GLU A 59 -37.45 2.32 -47.15
C GLU A 59 -36.07 2.56 -46.50
N VAL A 60 -35.29 3.50 -47.05
CA VAL A 60 -33.96 3.86 -46.54
C VAL A 60 -34.07 4.51 -45.15
N ASN A 61 -35.10 5.33 -44.93
CA ASN A 61 -35.36 5.91 -43.61
C ASN A 61 -35.78 4.84 -42.60
N ALA A 62 -36.57 3.82 -43.00
CA ALA A 62 -36.94 2.70 -42.15
C ALA A 62 -35.74 1.83 -41.75
N GLN A 63 -34.88 1.49 -42.72
CA GLN A 63 -33.65 0.75 -42.47
C GLN A 63 -32.74 1.50 -41.48
N ARG A 64 -32.57 2.82 -41.66
CA ARG A 64 -31.75 3.63 -40.75
C ARG A 64 -32.28 3.67 -39.32
N ARG A 65 -33.61 3.64 -39.12
CA ARG A 65 -34.21 3.55 -37.77
C ARG A 65 -33.85 2.22 -37.11
N HIS A 66 -33.98 1.12 -37.84
CA HIS A 66 -33.62 -0.20 -37.33
C HIS A 66 -32.12 -0.30 -37.00
N GLU A 67 -31.25 0.23 -37.86
CA GLU A 67 -29.81 0.30 -37.58
C GLU A 67 -29.50 1.12 -36.33
N LEU A 68 -30.17 2.26 -36.13
CA LEU A 68 -30.00 3.08 -34.93
C LEU A 68 -30.50 2.37 -33.67
N GLU A 69 -31.68 1.76 -33.71
CA GLU A 69 -32.23 0.98 -32.60
C GLU A 69 -31.27 -0.15 -32.21
N THR A 70 -30.71 -0.84 -33.20
CA THR A 70 -29.70 -1.89 -32.98
C THR A 70 -28.46 -1.32 -32.28
N VAL A 71 -27.95 -0.17 -32.72
CA VAL A 71 -26.79 0.48 -32.08
C VAL A 71 -27.12 0.95 -30.66
N GLN A 72 -28.31 1.50 -30.42
CA GLN A 72 -28.74 1.90 -29.08
C GLN A 72 -28.84 0.71 -28.14
N ASN A 73 -29.40 -0.41 -28.60
CA ASN A 73 -29.48 -1.65 -27.83
C ASN A 73 -28.09 -2.22 -27.52
N LEU A 74 -27.17 -2.18 -28.48
CA LEU A 74 -25.78 -2.58 -28.26
C LEU A 74 -25.08 -1.68 -27.24
N ASN A 75 -25.26 -0.37 -27.32
CA ASN A 75 -24.69 0.56 -26.33
C ASN A 75 -25.22 0.25 -24.92
N HIS A 76 -26.53 0.05 -24.75
CA HIS A 76 -27.10 -0.34 -23.46
C HIS A 76 -26.53 -1.68 -22.95
N ALA A 77 -26.35 -2.66 -23.83
CA ALA A 77 -25.76 -3.95 -23.46
C ALA A 77 -24.29 -3.81 -23.02
N ILE A 78 -23.51 -2.96 -23.70
CA ILE A 78 -22.13 -2.65 -23.35
C ILE A 78 -22.08 -1.91 -22.01
N GLU A 79 -22.94 -0.92 -21.80
CA GLU A 79 -23.04 -0.20 -20.53
C GLU A 79 -23.40 -1.15 -19.39
N ALA A 80 -24.38 -2.04 -19.57
CA ALA A 80 -24.73 -3.07 -18.59
C ALA A 80 -23.55 -4.01 -18.30
N SER A 81 -22.79 -4.41 -19.33
CA SER A 81 -21.59 -5.23 -19.15
C SER A 81 -20.50 -4.50 -18.36
N ILE A 82 -20.31 -3.21 -18.61
CA ILE A 82 -19.36 -2.37 -17.86
C ILE A 82 -19.80 -2.29 -16.40
N GLN A 83 -21.09 -2.04 -16.15
CA GLN A 83 -21.65 -2.01 -14.80
C GLN A 83 -21.46 -3.35 -14.07
N HIS A 84 -21.68 -4.48 -14.75
CA HIS A 84 -21.41 -5.79 -14.16
C HIS A 84 -19.92 -6.02 -13.87
N ALA A 85 -19.01 -5.56 -14.73
CA ALA A 85 -17.58 -5.64 -14.51
C ALA A 85 -17.12 -4.77 -13.32
N GLU A 86 -17.69 -3.58 -13.17
CA GLU A 86 -17.47 -2.71 -12.01
C GLU A 86 -17.97 -3.37 -10.72
N GLN A 87 -19.17 -3.93 -10.73
CA GLN A 87 -19.72 -4.68 -9.60
C GLN A 87 -18.86 -5.90 -9.25
N ALA A 88 -18.41 -6.67 -10.24
CA ALA A 88 -17.52 -7.82 -10.03
C ALA A 88 -16.19 -7.38 -9.40
N THR A 89 -15.64 -6.25 -9.85
CA THR A 89 -14.41 -5.67 -9.28
C THR A 89 -14.62 -5.31 -7.81
N GLU A 90 -15.75 -4.68 -7.47
CA GLU A 90 -16.06 -4.34 -6.07
C GLU A 90 -16.24 -5.59 -5.20
N LYS A 91 -16.87 -6.65 -5.73
CA LYS A 91 -16.96 -7.95 -5.04
C LYS A 91 -15.62 -8.60 -4.82
N ILE A 92 -14.70 -8.52 -5.78
CA ILE A 92 -13.33 -9.04 -5.62
C ILE A 92 -12.58 -8.28 -4.52
N LYS A 93 -12.77 -6.96 -4.39
CA LYS A 93 -12.20 -6.20 -3.26
C LYS A 93 -12.76 -6.67 -1.91
N GLN A 94 -14.07 -6.91 -1.83
CA GLN A 94 -14.70 -7.45 -0.61
C GLN A 94 -14.13 -8.83 -0.25
N LEU A 95 -13.97 -9.71 -1.25
CA LEU A 95 -13.35 -11.02 -1.04
C LEU A 95 -11.90 -10.89 -0.55
N ALA A 96 -11.10 -9.99 -1.15
CA ALA A 96 -9.73 -9.73 -0.70
C ALA A 96 -9.68 -9.28 0.78
N GLN A 97 -10.60 -8.40 1.19
CA GLN A 97 -10.71 -8.00 2.60
C GLN A 97 -11.06 -9.17 3.52
N THR A 98 -11.93 -10.09 3.09
CA THR A 98 -12.27 -11.28 3.87
C THR A 98 -11.09 -12.26 3.96
N VAL A 99 -10.31 -12.41 2.90
CA VAL A 99 -9.07 -13.21 2.92
C VAL A 99 -8.09 -12.59 3.92
N ASP A 100 -7.85 -11.28 3.86
CA ASP A 100 -6.98 -10.58 4.83
C ASP A 100 -7.45 -10.77 6.29
N GLN A 101 -8.76 -10.76 6.53
CA GLN A 101 -9.33 -11.01 7.86
C GLN A 101 -9.10 -12.46 8.30
N THR A 102 -9.18 -13.40 7.37
CA THR A 102 -8.94 -14.83 7.63
C THR A 102 -7.47 -15.08 7.93
N ASP A 103 -6.56 -14.44 7.19
CA ASP A 103 -5.12 -14.52 7.45
C ASP A 103 -4.78 -14.00 8.85
N LYS A 104 -5.37 -12.85 9.27
CA LYS A 104 -5.22 -12.36 10.66
C LYS A 104 -5.72 -13.35 11.70
N LEU A 105 -6.83 -14.04 11.41
CA LEU A 105 -7.35 -15.06 12.31
C LEU A 105 -6.42 -16.27 12.36
N LEU A 106 -5.84 -16.70 11.23
CA LEU A 106 -4.85 -17.77 11.16
C LEU A 106 -3.58 -17.42 11.93
N ASP A 107 -3.08 -16.18 11.79
CA ASP A 107 -1.93 -15.68 12.55
C ASP A 107 -2.22 -15.75 14.05
N LEU A 108 -3.42 -15.34 14.47
CA LEU A 108 -3.84 -15.41 15.86
C LEU A 108 -3.94 -16.86 16.35
N TRP A 109 -4.47 -17.78 15.55
CA TRP A 109 -4.47 -19.20 15.90
C TRP A 109 -3.05 -19.77 16.04
N THR A 110 -2.15 -19.38 15.14
CA THR A 110 -0.74 -19.78 15.21
C THR A 110 -0.09 -19.25 16.48
N GLN A 111 -0.35 -18.00 16.84
CA GLN A 111 0.13 -17.39 18.08
C GLN A 111 -0.43 -18.09 19.32
N ILE A 112 -1.74 -18.37 19.36
CA ILE A 112 -2.38 -19.10 20.47
C ILE A 112 -1.73 -20.47 20.62
N LEU A 113 -1.58 -21.22 19.53
CA LEU A 113 -0.97 -22.55 19.58
C LEU A 113 0.48 -22.49 20.06
N SER A 114 1.29 -21.55 19.55
CA SER A 114 2.64 -21.33 20.05
C SER A 114 2.67 -20.99 21.53
N GLN A 115 1.74 -20.16 22.01
CA GLN A 115 1.65 -19.82 23.43
C GLN A 115 1.22 -21.03 24.27
N THR A 116 0.30 -21.86 23.78
CA THR A 116 -0.12 -23.07 24.50
C THR A 116 1.00 -24.10 24.59
N GLU A 117 1.81 -24.25 23.54
CA GLU A 117 2.99 -25.11 23.57
C GLU A 117 4.04 -24.56 24.54
N HIS A 118 4.28 -23.24 24.52
CA HIS A 118 5.17 -22.59 25.45
C HIS A 118 4.71 -22.79 26.91
N THR A 119 3.44 -22.53 27.21
CA THR A 119 2.84 -22.75 28.53
C THR A 119 2.92 -24.22 28.93
N LYS A 120 2.73 -25.16 28.00
CA LYS A 120 2.90 -26.60 28.27
C LYS A 120 4.34 -26.92 28.66
N ARG A 121 5.33 -26.49 27.86
CA ARG A 121 6.75 -26.70 28.17
C ARG A 121 7.12 -26.10 29.52
N LEU A 122 6.58 -24.92 29.81
CA LEU A 122 6.78 -24.22 31.06
C LEU A 122 6.21 -25.02 32.24
N LEU A 123 4.98 -25.54 32.12
CA LEU A 123 4.34 -26.41 33.13
C LEU A 123 5.05 -27.76 33.31
N GLU A 124 5.64 -28.30 32.24
CA GLU A 124 6.39 -29.55 32.28
C GLU A 124 7.83 -29.37 32.79
N ASP A 125 8.34 -28.13 32.88
CA ASP A 125 9.66 -27.84 33.41
C ASP A 125 9.67 -27.97 34.95
N PRO A 126 10.38 -28.96 35.53
CA PRO A 126 10.44 -29.16 36.97
C PRO A 126 11.16 -28.04 37.73
N ASN A 127 11.91 -27.19 37.02
CA ASN A 127 12.60 -26.04 37.60
C ASN A 127 11.79 -24.75 37.55
N TRP A 128 10.61 -24.75 36.91
CA TRP A 128 9.77 -23.57 36.86
C TRP A 128 9.10 -23.33 38.21
N GLN A 129 9.55 -22.30 38.92
CA GLN A 129 9.05 -21.94 40.24
C GLN A 129 8.02 -20.78 40.19
N GLY A 130 7.53 -20.46 38.99
CA GLY A 130 6.61 -19.36 38.73
C GLY A 130 7.30 -18.00 38.55
N VAL A 131 6.57 -17.07 37.94
CA VAL A 131 7.05 -15.71 37.64
C VAL A 131 7.40 -14.94 38.92
N ASP A 132 6.73 -15.25 40.04
CA ASP A 132 7.03 -14.64 41.34
C ASP A 132 8.40 -15.07 41.87
N HIS A 133 8.83 -16.31 41.62
CA HIS A 133 10.16 -16.76 42.00
C HIS A 133 11.23 -16.14 41.10
N ASP A 134 11.00 -16.03 39.79
CA ASP A 134 11.92 -15.34 38.87
C ASP A 134 12.04 -13.84 39.20
N ASN A 135 10.93 -13.18 39.54
CA ASN A 135 10.92 -11.80 40.01
C ASN A 135 11.64 -11.66 41.36
N MET A 136 11.46 -12.61 42.28
CA MET A 136 12.15 -12.61 43.57
C MET A 136 13.65 -12.87 43.40
N LEU A 137 14.05 -13.76 42.48
CA LEU A 137 15.45 -13.99 42.11
C LEU A 137 16.07 -12.75 41.47
N ALA A 138 15.40 -12.12 40.51
CA ALA A 138 15.87 -10.88 39.88
C ALA A 138 16.02 -9.74 40.91
N GLN A 139 15.06 -9.59 41.83
CA GLN A 139 15.15 -8.62 42.93
C GLN A 139 16.28 -8.95 43.91
N LYS A 140 16.57 -10.23 44.13
CA LYS A 140 17.66 -10.68 45.01
C LYS A 140 19.02 -10.45 44.34
N GLU A 141 19.12 -10.75 43.05
CA GLU A 141 20.30 -10.55 42.22
C GLU A 141 20.64 -9.07 42.04
N GLU A 142 19.64 -8.17 42.04
CA GLU A 142 19.88 -6.72 42.03
C GLU A 142 20.26 -6.15 43.42
N GLN A 143 19.93 -6.86 44.50
CA GLN A 143 20.30 -6.47 45.88
C GLN A 143 21.69 -6.96 46.31
N VAL A 144 22.16 -8.09 45.77
CA VAL A 144 23.52 -8.62 46.01
C VAL A 144 24.62 -7.60 45.68
N PRO A 145 24.67 -6.95 44.48
CA PRO A 145 25.72 -5.98 44.17
C PRO A 145 25.60 -4.70 45.02
N LYS A 146 24.40 -4.34 45.48
CA LYS A 146 24.20 -3.17 46.36
C LYS A 146 24.70 -3.43 47.78
N ASN A 147 24.67 -4.68 48.25
CA ASN A 147 25.15 -5.04 49.59
C ASN A 147 26.66 -5.28 49.63
N GLU A 148 27.25 -5.90 48.60
CA GLU A 148 28.70 -6.07 48.48
C GLU A 148 29.43 -4.72 48.43
N ASN A 149 28.92 -3.76 47.66
CA ASN A 149 29.47 -2.40 47.63
C ASN A 149 29.34 -1.69 49.00
N LYS A 150 28.26 -1.92 49.76
CA LYS A 150 28.09 -1.34 51.10
C LYS A 150 29.03 -1.96 52.14
N GLU A 151 29.26 -3.26 52.07
CA GLU A 151 30.20 -4.00 52.93
C GLU A 151 31.65 -3.57 52.65
N GLU A 152 32.04 -3.45 51.38
CA GLU A 152 33.36 -2.96 50.99
C GLU A 152 33.61 -1.52 51.44
N VAL A 153 32.63 -0.63 51.25
CA VAL A 153 32.74 0.78 51.69
C VAL A 153 32.86 0.85 53.22
N LYS A 154 32.07 0.05 53.96
CA LYS A 154 32.20 -0.05 55.43
C LYS A 154 33.58 -0.60 55.86
N GLY A 155 34.11 -1.60 55.16
CA GLY A 155 35.44 -2.15 55.42
C GLY A 155 36.55 -1.11 55.19
N ARG A 156 36.47 -0.36 54.08
CA ARG A 156 37.40 0.73 53.77
C ARG A 156 37.33 1.86 54.80
N LEU A 157 36.15 2.24 55.28
CA LEU A 157 36.00 3.25 56.33
C LEU A 157 36.60 2.79 57.67
N LYS A 158 36.39 1.52 58.05
CA LYS A 158 36.96 0.95 59.28
C LYS A 158 38.49 0.92 59.22
N ASN A 159 39.06 0.53 58.07
CA ASN A 159 40.51 0.53 57.85
C ASN A 159 41.10 1.95 57.82
N ASN A 160 40.45 2.91 57.16
CA ASN A 160 40.92 4.30 57.22
C ASN A 160 40.89 4.83 58.66
N THR A 161 39.82 4.56 59.41
CA THR A 161 39.68 5.00 60.80
C THR A 161 40.74 4.39 61.72
N SER A 162 41.13 3.12 61.50
CA SER A 162 42.19 2.48 62.27
C SER A 162 43.58 3.04 61.95
N LEU A 163 43.84 3.43 60.69
CA LEU A 163 45.08 4.10 60.29
C LEU A 163 45.24 5.47 60.95
N TYR A 164 44.17 6.29 60.98
CA TYR A 164 44.20 7.59 61.67
C TYR A 164 44.44 7.46 63.18
N LYS A 165 43.93 6.41 63.82
CA LYS A 165 44.21 6.15 65.25
C LYS A 165 45.63 5.65 65.51
N ARG A 166 46.27 5.02 64.52
CA ARG A 166 47.64 4.50 64.64
C ARG A 166 48.71 5.58 64.47
N GLN A 167 48.46 6.61 63.68
CA GLN A 167 49.39 7.75 63.50
C GLN A 167 49.34 8.79 64.62
N LYS A 168 48.35 8.72 65.51
CA LYS A 168 48.16 9.66 66.64
C LYS A 168 48.62 9.11 68.00
N ARG A 169 49.31 7.96 68.02
CA ARG A 169 49.97 7.39 69.19
C ARG A 169 51.47 7.49 69.01
#